data_AF-A0A923TJK9-F1
#
_entry.id   AF-A0A923TJK9-F1
#
_cell.length_a   1.000
_cell.length_b   1.000
_cell.length_c   1.000
_cell.angle_alpha   90.00
_cell.angle_beta   90.00
_cell.angle_gamma   90.00
#
_symmetry.space_group_name_H-M   'P 1'
#
loop_
_entity.id
_entity.type
_entity.pdbx_description
1 polymer ?
#
loop_
_entity_poly.entity_id
_entity_poly.type
_entity_poly.pdbx_seq_one_letter_code
_entity_poly.pdbx_strand_id
1 'polypeptide(L)'
;MHAGLPLRSIIPTIDAPVLTVLAGTTRPLSGRRIAALAGASHPAVGAVLARLTEAGIVTATPQGPSVLYVANRDHLAWPAIETLTRLRGAALDLMRDSIGSWPIAPRTALLFGSFARADGDDSSDIDLLVVQPNMPSGARAAQG
;
A
#
# COMPACT_ATOMS: atom_id res chain seq x y z
N MET A 1 -3.40 9.46 -7.39
CA MET A 1 -2.79 8.73 -6.25
C MET A 1 -1.82 7.74 -6.84
N HIS A 2 -0.62 7.57 -6.29
CA HIS A 2 0.31 6.56 -6.78
C HIS A 2 -0.30 5.15 -6.67
N ALA A 3 -0.58 4.51 -7.79
CA ALA A 3 -1.44 3.33 -7.85
C ALA A 3 -0.79 2.06 -7.27
N GLY A 4 0.50 1.84 -7.51
CA GLY A 4 1.23 0.68 -7.00
C GLY A 4 1.58 0.76 -5.52
N LEU A 5 1.88 1.97 -5.03
CA LEU A 5 2.23 2.22 -3.63
C LEU A 5 1.63 3.56 -3.17
N PRO A 6 0.36 3.60 -2.74
CA PRO A 6 -0.33 4.83 -2.37
C PRO A 6 0.41 5.72 -1.37
N LEU A 7 1.19 5.13 -0.46
CA LEU A 7 2.06 5.87 0.48
C LEU A 7 3.02 6.85 -0.22
N ARG A 8 3.47 6.53 -1.45
CA ARG A 8 4.32 7.44 -2.25
C ARG A 8 3.64 8.76 -2.60
N SER A 9 2.32 8.83 -2.52
CA SER A 9 1.57 10.08 -2.73
C SER A 9 1.84 11.11 -1.61
N ILE A 10 2.28 10.65 -0.43
CA ILE A 10 2.59 11.50 0.73
C ILE A 10 4.10 11.52 1.00
N ILE A 11 4.75 10.37 0.81
CA ILE A 11 6.19 10.17 1.04
C ILE A 11 6.82 9.77 -0.30
N PRO A 12 7.18 10.71 -1.18
CA PRO A 12 7.65 10.41 -2.54
C PRO A 12 9.08 9.84 -2.60
N THR A 13 9.65 9.47 -1.46
CA THR A 13 11.03 8.99 -1.28
C THR A 13 11.08 7.48 -1.04
N ILE A 14 12.30 6.94 -0.87
CA ILE A 14 12.55 5.51 -0.58
C ILE A 14 12.01 5.10 0.79
N ASP A 15 11.69 6.05 1.65
CA ASP A 15 11.05 5.82 2.95
C ASP A 15 9.71 5.10 2.81
N ALA A 16 8.89 5.42 1.80
CA ALA A 16 7.60 4.77 1.59
C ALA A 16 7.72 3.25 1.41
N PRO A 17 8.50 2.72 0.45
CA PRO A 17 8.64 1.27 0.30
C PRO A 17 9.36 0.62 1.49
N VAL A 18 10.32 1.29 2.13
CA VAL A 18 10.98 0.75 3.35
C VAL A 18 9.99 0.60 4.50
N LEU A 19 9.19 1.63 4.78
CA LEU A 19 8.16 1.59 5.82
C LEU A 19 7.08 0.55 5.50
N THR A 20 6.72 0.38 4.23
CA THR A 20 5.75 -0.63 3.79
C THR A 20 6.26 -2.05 4.05
N VAL A 21 7.53 -2.32 3.74
CA VAL A 21 8.17 -3.62 4.04
C VAL A 21 8.19 -3.88 5.54
N LEU A 22 8.60 -2.90 6.34
CA LEU A 22 8.68 -3.03 7.80
C LEU A 22 7.30 -3.16 8.45
N ALA A 23 6.28 -2.50 7.89
CA ALA A 23 4.90 -2.63 8.35
C ALA A 23 4.31 -4.01 8.08
N GLY A 24 4.71 -4.66 6.97
CA GLY A 24 4.24 -5.99 6.58
C GLY A 24 4.80 -7.17 7.39
N THR A 25 5.68 -6.93 8.36
CA THR A 25 6.30 -8.00 9.17
C THR A 25 6.56 -7.57 10.60
N THR A 26 6.60 -8.55 11.51
CA THR A 26 7.16 -8.41 12.86
C THR A 26 8.50 -9.14 13.01
N ARG A 27 8.90 -9.92 12.00
CA ARG A 27 10.17 -10.64 11.98
C ARG A 27 11.32 -9.68 11.64
N PRO A 28 12.46 -9.76 12.34
CA PRO A 28 13.66 -9.00 11.98
C PRO A 28 14.14 -9.31 10.56
N LEU A 29 14.54 -8.27 9.82
CA LEU A 29 15.07 -8.38 8.47
C LEU A 29 16.43 -7.71 8.36
N SER A 30 17.34 -8.29 7.57
CA SER A 30 18.58 -7.62 7.21
C SER A 30 18.32 -6.44 6.27
N GLY A 31 19.18 -5.42 6.32
CA GLY A 31 19.09 -4.28 5.40
C GLY A 31 19.12 -4.67 3.91
N ARG A 32 19.82 -5.76 3.55
CA ARG A 32 19.82 -6.30 2.18
C ARG A 32 18.47 -6.90 1.80
N ARG A 33 17.81 -7.62 2.72
CA ARG A 33 16.48 -8.17 2.46
C ARG A 33 15.43 -7.06 2.34
N ILE A 34 15.52 -6.03 3.17
CA ILE A 34 14.65 -4.85 3.07
C ILE A 34 14.85 -4.16 1.72
N ALA A 35 16.10 -3.95 1.28
CA ALA A 35 16.39 -3.33 -0.01
C ALA A 35 15.79 -4.12 -1.18
N ALA A 36 15.94 -5.45 -1.17
CA ALA A 36 15.36 -6.32 -2.18
C ALA A 36 13.82 -6.25 -2.21
N LEU A 37 13.17 -6.28 -1.04
CA LEU A 37 11.70 -6.18 -0.95
C LEU A 37 11.17 -4.78 -1.29
N ALA A 38 11.93 -3.74 -0.99
CA ALA A 38 11.59 -2.35 -1.28
C ALA A 38 11.85 -1.96 -2.75
N GLY A 39 12.47 -2.85 -3.54
CA GLY A 39 12.86 -2.58 -4.93
C GLY A 39 13.86 -1.42 -5.05
N ALA A 40 14.74 -1.24 -4.06
CA ALA A 40 15.66 -0.11 -3.97
C ALA A 40 17.11 -0.57 -3.72
N SER A 41 18.07 0.31 -3.98
CA SER A 41 19.49 -0.01 -3.76
C SER A 41 19.82 -0.14 -2.27
N HIS A 42 20.76 -1.03 -1.94
CA HIS A 42 21.17 -1.25 -0.56
C HIS A 42 21.74 0.00 0.14
N PRO A 43 22.58 0.84 -0.49
CA PRO A 43 23.05 2.08 0.14
C PRO A 43 21.92 3.06 0.47
N ALA A 44 20.96 3.21 -0.45
CA ALA A 44 19.86 4.14 -0.24
C ALA A 44 18.90 3.68 0.87
N VAL A 45 18.62 2.38 0.92
CA VAL A 45 17.88 1.77 2.04
C VAL A 45 18.66 1.87 3.35
N GLY A 46 19.98 1.71 3.32
CA GLY A 46 20.85 1.90 4.48
C GLY A 46 20.76 3.31 5.06
N ALA A 47 20.77 4.35 4.22
CA ALA A 47 20.61 5.73 4.65
C ALA A 47 19.24 5.98 5.31
N VAL A 48 18.16 5.43 4.72
CA VAL A 48 16.81 5.48 5.31
C VAL A 48 16.75 4.77 6.66
N LEU A 49 17.29 3.54 6.74
CA LEU A 49 17.27 2.76 7.98
C LEU A 49 18.07 3.42 9.09
N ALA A 50 19.22 4.03 8.77
CA ALA A 50 20.00 4.79 9.74
C ALA A 50 19.16 5.95 10.32
N ARG A 51 18.55 6.77 9.45
CA ARG A 51 17.68 7.88 9.84
C ARG A 51 16.47 7.44 10.66
N LEU A 52 15.80 6.36 10.26
CA LEU A 52 14.64 5.83 11.00
C LEU A 52 15.04 5.23 12.36
N THR A 53 16.25 4.69 12.46
CA THR A 53 16.80 4.17 13.72
C THR A 53 17.16 5.31 14.66
N GLU A 54 17.80 6.37 14.17
CA GLU A 54 18.09 7.59 14.93
C GLU A 54 16.80 8.24 15.47
N ALA A 55 15.74 8.23 14.66
CA ALA A 55 14.41 8.71 15.07
C ALA A 55 13.65 7.74 16.01
N GLY A 56 14.17 6.54 16.28
CA GLY A 56 13.51 5.54 17.13
C GLY A 56 12.29 4.84 16.50
N ILE A 57 12.01 5.07 15.21
CA ILE A 57 10.90 4.43 14.46
C ILE A 57 11.25 2.97 14.12
N VAL A 58 12.54 2.68 14.00
CA VAL A 58 13.07 1.34 13.71
C VAL A 58 14.09 0.99 14.77
N THR A 59 14.07 -0.25 15.24
CA THR A 59 15.12 -0.81 16.09
C THR A 59 16.12 -1.57 15.23
N ALA A 60 17.40 -1.34 15.49
CA ALA A 60 18.51 -2.03 14.84
C ALA A 60 19.28 -2.88 15.85
N THR A 61 19.40 -4.18 15.59
CA THR A 61 20.09 -5.14 16.46
C THR A 61 21.24 -5.82 15.71
N PRO A 62 22.48 -5.74 16.20
CA PRO A 62 23.59 -6.51 15.64
C PRO A 62 23.34 -8.02 15.72
N GLN A 63 23.58 -8.73 14.61
CA GLN A 63 23.55 -10.19 14.54
C GLN A 63 24.72 -10.69 13.68
N GLY A 64 25.78 -11.13 14.37
CA GLY A 64 27.03 -11.52 13.73
C GLY A 64 27.61 -10.38 12.87
N PRO A 65 27.95 -10.60 11.59
CA PRO A 65 28.46 -9.56 10.70
C PRO A 65 27.35 -8.66 10.12
N SER A 66 26.10 -8.82 10.54
CA SER A 66 24.95 -8.11 9.96
C SER A 66 24.17 -7.32 11.01
N VAL A 67 23.32 -6.41 10.55
CA VAL A 67 22.35 -5.69 11.39
C VAL A 67 20.95 -6.08 10.95
N LEU A 68 20.12 -6.45 11.91
CA LEU A 68 18.70 -6.72 11.71
C LEU A 68 17.88 -5.50 12.12
N TYR A 69 16.81 -5.24 11.36
CA TYR A 69 15.92 -4.12 11.58
C TYR A 69 14.49 -4.63 11.82
N VAL A 70 13.81 -4.00 12.77
CA VAL A 70 12.39 -4.24 13.09
C VAL A 70 11.72 -2.89 13.30
N ALA A 71 10.47 -2.76 12.86
CA ALA A 71 9.64 -1.62 13.21
C ALA A 71 9.47 -1.50 14.74
N ASN A 72 9.74 -0.34 15.32
CA ASN A 72 9.41 -0.07 16.71
C ASN A 72 7.91 0.21 16.82
N ARG A 73 7.13 -0.83 17.15
CA ARG A 73 5.67 -0.75 17.26
C ARG A 73 5.19 0.09 18.46
N ASP A 74 6.06 0.31 19.44
CA ASP A 74 5.79 1.14 20.62
C ASP A 74 6.05 2.64 20.36
N HIS A 75 6.64 2.99 19.22
CA HIS A 75 6.89 4.38 18.85
C HIS A 75 5.57 5.12 18.62
N LEU A 76 5.45 6.36 19.15
CA LEU A 76 4.22 7.17 19.07
C LEU A 76 3.69 7.35 17.64
N ALA A 77 4.58 7.51 16.67
CA ALA A 77 4.20 7.67 15.25
C ALA A 77 3.79 6.36 14.55
N TRP A 78 4.06 5.20 15.16
CA TRP A 78 3.89 3.92 14.47
C TRP A 78 2.45 3.63 14.04
N PRO A 79 1.40 3.86 14.87
CA PRO A 79 0.01 3.65 14.45
C PRO A 79 -0.37 4.48 13.21
N ALA A 80 0.16 5.70 13.08
CA ALA A 80 -0.08 6.55 11.92
C ALA A 80 0.63 6.00 10.67
N ILE A 81 1.91 5.62 10.79
CA ILE A 81 2.67 4.97 9.72
C ILE A 81 1.94 3.72 9.24
N GLU A 82 1.50 2.88 10.17
CA GLU A 82 0.81 1.63 9.84
C GLU A 82 -0.48 1.88 9.07
N THR A 83 -1.28 2.87 9.51
CA THR A 83 -2.48 3.30 8.79
C THR A 83 -2.16 3.75 7.36
N LEU A 84 -1.12 4.55 7.20
CA LEU A 84 -0.70 5.05 5.88
C LEU A 84 -0.18 3.92 4.97
N THR A 85 0.52 2.92 5.50
CA THR A 85 0.95 1.76 4.71
C THR A 85 -0.21 0.90 4.21
N ARG A 86 -1.39 0.98 4.84
CA ARG A 86 -2.61 0.25 4.45
C ARG A 86 -3.50 0.99 3.45
N LEU A 87 -3.11 2.18 2.99
CA LEU A 87 -3.92 3.01 2.07
C LEU A 87 -4.41 2.25 0.83
N ARG A 88 -3.63 1.32 0.30
CA ARG A 88 -4.05 0.49 -0.84
C ARG A 88 -5.25 -0.40 -0.50
N GLY A 89 -5.21 -1.06 0.67
CA GLY A 89 -6.33 -1.87 1.17
C GLY A 89 -7.55 -1.00 1.41
N ALA A 90 -7.37 0.15 2.07
CA ALA A 90 -8.46 1.11 2.32
C ALA A 90 -9.12 1.60 1.03
N ALA A 91 -8.34 1.85 -0.03
CA ALA A 91 -8.89 2.22 -1.34
C ALA A 91 -9.71 1.07 -1.97
N LEU A 92 -9.26 -0.18 -1.85
CA LEU A 92 -10.01 -1.35 -2.32
C LEU A 92 -11.31 -1.53 -1.55
N ASP A 93 -11.28 -1.34 -0.22
CA ASP A 93 -12.46 -1.45 0.63
C ASP A 93 -13.46 -0.34 0.31
N LEU A 94 -12.99 0.91 0.11
CA LEU A 94 -13.85 2.00 -0.35
C LEU A 94 -14.52 1.71 -1.68
N MET A 95 -13.80 1.13 -2.65
CA MET A 95 -14.39 0.71 -3.94
C MET A 95 -15.46 -0.36 -3.74
N ARG A 96 -15.19 -1.37 -2.89
CA ARG A 96 -16.15 -2.44 -2.57
C ARG A 96 -17.41 -1.87 -1.91
N ASP A 97 -17.25 -1.01 -0.93
CA ASP A 97 -18.36 -0.39 -0.20
C ASP A 97 -19.19 0.50 -1.13
N SER A 98 -18.50 1.29 -1.99
CA SER A 98 -19.15 2.15 -2.97
C SER A 98 -19.99 1.34 -3.95
N ILE A 99 -19.45 0.25 -4.51
CA ILE A 99 -20.18 -0.65 -5.42
C ILE A 99 -21.32 -1.36 -4.69
N GLY A 100 -21.09 -1.81 -3.45
CA GLY A 100 -22.09 -2.47 -2.61
C GLY A 100 -23.27 -1.56 -2.24
N SER A 101 -23.07 -0.25 -2.23
CA SER A 101 -24.11 0.74 -1.95
C SER A 101 -25.02 1.05 -3.15
N TRP A 102 -24.72 0.51 -4.34
CA TRP A 102 -25.54 0.79 -5.52
C TRP A 102 -26.95 0.21 -5.39
N PRO A 103 -27.99 0.93 -5.85
CA PRO A 103 -29.39 0.44 -5.77
C PRO A 103 -29.60 -0.92 -6.43
N ILE A 104 -28.84 -1.20 -7.48
CA ILE A 104 -28.79 -2.48 -8.16
C ILE A 104 -27.35 -2.98 -8.04
N ALA A 105 -27.15 -4.00 -7.22
CA ALA A 105 -25.85 -4.63 -7.08
C ALA A 105 -25.43 -5.26 -8.42
N PRO A 106 -24.19 -5.05 -8.87
CA PRO A 106 -23.71 -5.69 -10.08
C PRO A 106 -23.60 -7.20 -9.89
N ARG A 107 -23.76 -7.95 -10.98
CA ARG A 107 -23.47 -9.38 -11.01
C ARG A 107 -21.98 -9.63 -10.72
N THR A 108 -21.12 -8.77 -11.26
CA THR A 108 -19.66 -8.88 -11.10
C THR A 108 -19.01 -7.51 -11.28
N ALA A 109 -18.00 -7.21 -10.48
CA ALA A 109 -17.09 -6.10 -10.69
C ALA A 109 -15.65 -6.63 -10.73
N LEU A 110 -14.89 -6.26 -11.75
CA LEU A 110 -13.51 -6.68 -11.96
C LEU A 110 -12.60 -5.45 -12.02
N LEU A 111 -11.57 -5.44 -11.19
CA LEU A 111 -10.54 -4.41 -11.15
C LEU A 111 -9.38 -4.82 -12.06
N PHE A 112 -8.98 -3.92 -12.96
CA PHE A 112 -7.92 -4.15 -13.92
C PHE A 112 -6.76 -3.16 -13.76
N GLY A 113 -5.76 -3.34 -14.62
CA GLY A 113 -4.70 -2.37 -14.78
C GLY A 113 -3.63 -2.42 -13.70
N SER A 114 -2.85 -1.35 -13.65
CA SER A 114 -1.64 -1.28 -12.85
C SER A 114 -1.90 -1.15 -11.35
N PHE A 115 -3.06 -0.58 -10.99
CA PHE A 115 -3.53 -0.58 -9.61
C PHE A 115 -3.82 -2.00 -9.11
N ALA A 116 -4.47 -2.86 -9.92
CA ALA A 116 -4.74 -4.26 -9.55
C ALA A 116 -3.44 -5.03 -9.26
N ARG A 117 -2.41 -4.84 -10.10
CA ARG A 117 -1.11 -5.52 -10.01
C ARG A 117 -0.14 -4.90 -9.01
N ALA A 118 -0.50 -3.76 -8.40
CA ALA A 118 0.38 -2.98 -7.54
C ALA A 118 1.67 -2.49 -8.23
N ASP A 119 1.62 -2.22 -9.54
CA ASP A 119 2.76 -1.78 -10.35
C ASP A 119 2.55 -0.41 -11.01
N GLY A 120 1.46 0.29 -10.69
CA GLY A 120 1.17 1.63 -11.22
C GLY A 120 1.87 2.78 -10.49
N ASP A 121 1.79 3.96 -11.07
CA ASP A 121 2.40 5.21 -10.60
C ASP A 121 1.33 6.30 -10.33
N ASP A 122 1.76 7.55 -10.21
CA ASP A 122 0.91 8.72 -9.98
C ASP A 122 0.07 9.14 -11.20
N SER A 123 0.48 8.73 -12.40
CA SER A 123 -0.24 8.94 -13.65
C SER A 123 -1.21 7.81 -14.00
N SER A 124 -1.16 6.71 -13.24
CA SER A 124 -1.98 5.52 -13.49
C SER A 124 -3.45 5.72 -13.12
N ASP A 125 -4.32 5.35 -14.04
CA ASP A 125 -5.76 5.27 -13.83
C ASP A 125 -6.18 3.98 -13.12
N ILE A 126 -7.44 3.94 -12.68
CA ILE A 126 -8.06 2.78 -12.03
C ILE A 126 -9.21 2.30 -12.91
N ASP A 127 -9.03 1.13 -13.54
CA ASP A 127 -10.00 0.56 -14.46
C ASP A 127 -10.91 -0.46 -13.78
N LEU A 128 -12.22 -0.29 -13.94
CA LEU A 128 -13.23 -1.19 -13.38
C LEU A 128 -14.21 -1.63 -14.48
N LEU A 129 -14.34 -2.94 -14.69
CA LEU A 129 -15.45 -3.50 -15.47
C LEU A 129 -16.56 -3.89 -14.51
N VAL A 130 -17.77 -3.37 -14.77
CA VAL A 130 -18.94 -3.74 -13.99
C VAL A 130 -20.00 -4.36 -14.88
N VAL A 131 -20.41 -5.57 -14.53
CA VAL A 131 -21.45 -6.34 -15.23
C VAL A 131 -22.74 -6.22 -14.43
N GLN A 132 -23.72 -5.52 -15.00
CA GLN A 132 -25.04 -5.37 -14.38
C GLN A 132 -25.89 -6.64 -14.57
N PRO A 133 -26.85 -6.91 -13.67
CA PRO A 133 -27.86 -7.94 -13.92
C PRO A 133 -28.74 -7.56 -15.12
N ASN A 134 -29.29 -8.56 -15.80
CA ASN A 134 -30.27 -8.32 -16.87
C ASN A 134 -31.51 -7.64 -16.27
N MET A 135 -31.70 -6.37 -16.59
CA MET A 135 -32.90 -5.64 -16.22
C MET A 135 -33.97 -5.87 -17.29
N PRO A 136 -35.22 -6.23 -16.91
CA PRO A 136 -36.31 -6.32 -17.87
C PRO A 136 -36.55 -4.96 -18.55
N SER A 137 -36.88 -5.01 -19.84
CA SER A 137 -37.06 -3.88 -20.75
C SER A 137 -38.19 -2.94 -20.29
N GLY A 138 -37.91 -2.06 -19.33
CA GLY A 138 -38.90 -1.12 -18.79
C GLY A 138 -38.38 -0.19 -17.70
N ALA A 139 -37.25 -0.50 -17.06
CA ALA A 139 -36.71 0.27 -15.93
C ALA A 139 -35.73 1.40 -16.30
N ARG A 140 -35.66 1.84 -17.56
CA ARG A 140 -34.69 2.88 -18.01
C ARG A 140 -35.13 4.33 -17.77
N ALA A 141 -36.32 4.58 -17.23
CA ALA A 141 -36.81 5.93 -16.97
C ALA A 141 -36.60 6.32 -15.49
N ALA A 142 -35.37 6.66 -15.12
CA ALA A 142 -35.04 7.62 -14.03
C ALA A 142 -33.55 7.51 -13.67
N GLN A 143 -32.65 7.98 -14.54
CA GLN A 143 -31.36 8.53 -14.09
C GLN A 143 -31.11 9.76 -14.97
N GLY A 144 -31.30 10.93 -14.36
CA GLY A 144 -30.93 12.23 -14.93
C GLY A 144 -29.45 12.53 -14.72
#